data_AF-A0A2Z4V3F2-F1
#
_entry.id   AF-A0A2Z4V3F2-F1
#
_cell.length_a   1.000
_cell.length_b   1.000
_cell.length_c   1.000
_cell.angle_alpha   90.00
_cell.angle_beta   90.00
_cell.angle_gamma   90.00
#
_symmetry.space_group_name_H-M   'P 1'
#
loop_
_entity.id
_entity.type
_entity.pdbx_description
1 polymer ?
#
loop_
_entity_poly.entity_id
_entity_poly.type
_entity_poly.pdbx_seq_one_letter_code
_entity_poly.pdbx_strand_id
1 'polypeptide(L)'
;MPLPGGGTGPRIVDLHLLEAVLHSWDLATATGQDRTGDPDAVQAAVAGWYGNFPDEIRAVTGMFGPSKPAADDAPAADRLAAYFGRTG
;
A
#
# COMPACT_ATOMS: atom_id res chain seq x y z
N MET A 1 25.08 -9.17 8.12
CA MET A 1 24.55 -10.38 7.47
C MET A 1 23.75 -9.92 6.26
N PRO A 2 24.13 -10.25 5.01
CA PRO A 2 23.25 -9.99 3.87
C PRO A 2 22.04 -10.92 3.93
N LEU A 3 20.87 -10.45 3.48
CA LEU A 3 19.68 -11.29 3.35
C LEU A 3 19.85 -12.27 2.17
N PRO A 4 19.41 -13.53 2.28
CA PRO A 4 19.37 -14.45 1.15
C PRO A 4 18.53 -13.86 0.00
N GLY A 5 19.13 -13.63 -1.17
CA GLY A 5 18.50 -13.00 -2.35
C GLY A 5 19.29 -11.85 -2.99
N GLY A 6 20.27 -11.28 -2.29
CA GLY A 6 21.45 -10.66 -2.91
C GLY A 6 21.34 -9.27 -3.59
N GLY A 7 20.23 -8.52 -3.50
CA GLY A 7 20.22 -7.13 -4.01
C GLY A 7 19.01 -6.29 -3.58
N THR A 8 19.07 -4.97 -3.80
CA THR A 8 17.93 -4.03 -3.62
C THR A 8 16.81 -4.25 -4.65
N GLY A 9 17.06 -5.03 -5.72
CA GLY A 9 16.14 -5.25 -6.84
C GLY A 9 14.73 -5.69 -6.43
N PRO A 10 14.55 -6.84 -5.75
CA PRO A 10 13.22 -7.29 -5.33
C PRO A 10 12.47 -6.24 -4.50
N ARG A 11 13.16 -5.60 -3.55
CA ARG A 11 12.56 -4.53 -2.73
C ARG A 11 12.14 -3.32 -3.57
N ILE A 12 12.94 -2.94 -4.58
CA ILE A 12 12.60 -1.84 -5.49
C ILE A 12 11.38 -2.20 -6.33
N VAL A 13 11.26 -3.46 -6.77
CA VAL A 13 10.08 -3.95 -7.50
C VAL A 13 8.84 -3.89 -6.61
N ASP A 14 8.93 -4.40 -5.39
CA ASP A 14 7.81 -4.37 -4.44
C ASP A 14 7.37 -2.93 -4.15
N LEU A 15 8.33 -2.00 -4.04
CA LEU A 15 8.05 -0.57 -3.81
C LEU A 15 7.36 0.04 -5.02
N HIS A 16 7.87 -0.21 -6.24
CA HIS A 16 7.23 0.30 -7.45
C HIS A 16 5.81 -0.24 -7.63
N LEU A 17 5.58 -1.51 -7.29
CA LEU A 17 4.26 -2.09 -7.33
C LEU A 17 3.31 -1.39 -6.35
N LEU A 18 3.77 -1.17 -5.12
CA LEU A 18 2.99 -0.43 -4.12
C LEU A 18 2.63 0.98 -4.60
N GLU A 19 3.62 1.74 -5.08
CA GLU A 19 3.42 3.11 -5.56
C GLU A 19 2.45 3.14 -6.75
N ALA A 20 2.58 2.20 -7.69
CA ALA A 20 1.68 2.10 -8.83
C ALA A 20 0.23 1.80 -8.40
N VAL A 21 0.02 0.86 -7.48
CA VAL A 21 -1.31 0.53 -6.95
C VAL A 21 -1.93 1.73 -6.24
N LEU A 22 -1.18 2.35 -5.32
CA LEU A 22 -1.67 3.47 -4.53
C LEU A 22 -1.97 4.72 -5.37
N HIS A 23 -1.11 5.05 -6.33
CA HIS A 23 -1.33 6.21 -7.19
C HIS A 23 -2.40 5.98 -8.24
N SER A 24 -2.58 4.74 -8.71
CA SER A 24 -3.74 4.40 -9.54
C SER A 24 -5.03 4.57 -8.76
N TRP A 25 -5.06 4.17 -7.48
CA TRP A 25 -6.18 4.41 -6.57
C TRP A 25 -6.45 5.91 -6.36
N ASP A 26 -5.38 6.71 -6.17
CA ASP A 26 -5.47 8.16 -6.02
C ASP A 26 -6.13 8.80 -7.27
N LEU A 27 -5.67 8.41 -8.45
CA LEU A 27 -6.23 8.90 -9.72
C LEU A 27 -7.67 8.45 -9.94
N ALA A 28 -7.99 7.18 -9.67
CA ALA A 28 -9.34 6.66 -9.81
C ALA A 28 -10.32 7.42 -8.89
N THR A 29 -9.91 7.67 -7.65
CA THR A 29 -10.68 8.49 -6.69
C THR A 29 -10.88 9.91 -7.20
N ALA A 30 -9.80 10.59 -7.63
CA ALA A 30 -9.85 11.98 -8.07
C ALA A 30 -10.67 12.18 -9.36
N THR A 31 -10.84 11.13 -10.16
CA THR A 31 -11.54 11.17 -11.45
C THR A 31 -12.91 10.48 -11.43
N GLY A 32 -13.33 9.92 -10.29
CA GLY A 32 -14.59 9.19 -10.15
C GLY A 32 -14.64 7.88 -10.93
N GLN A 33 -13.49 7.26 -11.18
CA GLN A 33 -13.39 5.94 -11.82
C GLN A 33 -13.44 4.81 -10.78
N ASP A 34 -13.54 3.57 -11.25
CA ASP A 34 -13.47 2.39 -10.40
C ASP A 34 -12.08 2.27 -9.72
N ARG A 35 -12.10 2.07 -8.40
CA ARG A 35 -10.91 1.99 -7.53
C ARG A 35 -10.45 0.55 -7.28
N THR A 36 -11.16 -0.45 -7.81
CA THR A 36 -10.88 -1.87 -7.55
C THR A 36 -9.45 -2.26 -7.95
N GLY A 37 -8.97 -1.74 -9.09
CA GLY A 37 -7.66 -2.05 -9.63
C GLY A 37 -7.53 -3.49 -10.14
N ASP A 38 -6.32 -3.86 -10.54
CA ASP A 38 -6.00 -5.25 -10.90
C ASP A 38 -5.90 -6.11 -9.62
N PRO A 39 -6.65 -7.23 -9.52
CA PRO A 39 -6.72 -8.00 -8.29
C PRO A 39 -5.37 -8.61 -7.90
N ASP A 40 -4.57 -9.08 -8.86
CA ASP A 40 -3.29 -9.72 -8.56
C ASP A 40 -2.27 -8.68 -8.06
N ALA A 41 -2.24 -7.50 -8.69
CA ALA A 41 -1.40 -6.40 -8.26
C ALA A 41 -1.76 -5.91 -6.85
N VAL A 42 -3.06 -5.74 -6.57
CA VAL A 42 -3.54 -5.32 -5.25
C VAL A 42 -3.23 -6.37 -4.19
N GLN A 43 -3.47 -7.65 -4.46
CA GLN A 43 -3.16 -8.71 -3.49
C GLN A 43 -1.65 -8.83 -3.25
N ALA A 44 -0.82 -8.71 -4.28
CA ALA A 44 0.63 -8.70 -4.12
C ALA A 44 1.11 -7.50 -3.27
N ALA A 45 0.56 -6.31 -3.49
CA ALA A 45 0.86 -5.14 -2.67
C ALA A 45 0.40 -5.32 -1.21
N VAL A 46 -0.79 -5.88 -0.98
CA VAL A 46 -1.28 -6.20 0.38
C VAL A 46 -0.35 -7.20 1.07
N ALA A 47 -0.03 -8.32 0.42
CA ALA A 47 0.83 -9.35 0.99
C ALA A 47 2.25 -8.85 1.29
N GLY A 48 2.78 -7.96 0.44
CA GLY A 48 4.13 -7.42 0.60
C GLY A 48 4.24 -6.30 1.64
N TRP A 49 3.19 -5.52 1.87
CA TRP A 49 3.30 -4.23 2.57
C TRP A 49 2.34 -4.03 3.75
N TYR A 50 1.17 -4.68 3.76
CA TYR A 50 0.18 -4.47 4.81
C TYR A 50 0.69 -5.03 6.15
N GLY A 51 0.69 -4.19 7.19
CA GLY A 51 1.18 -4.54 8.53
C GLY A 51 2.66 -4.25 8.77
N ASN A 52 3.46 -3.92 7.75
CA ASN A 52 4.90 -3.64 7.92
C ASN A 52 5.22 -2.30 8.58
N PHE A 53 4.24 -1.39 8.63
CA PHE A 53 4.32 -0.08 9.27
C PHE A 53 3.25 0.04 10.34
N PRO A 54 3.38 -0.64 11.49
CA PRO A 54 2.50 -0.40 12.63
C PRO A 54 2.74 1.01 13.19
N ASP A 55 1.83 1.51 14.03
CA ASP A 55 1.83 2.90 14.49
C ASP A 55 3.12 3.30 15.20
N GLU A 56 3.77 2.37 15.91
CA GLU A 56 5.06 2.58 16.57
C GLU A 56 6.16 2.90 15.54
N ILE A 57 6.17 2.21 14.40
CA ILE A 57 7.15 2.45 13.32
C ILE A 57 6.84 3.74 12.58
N ARG A 58 5.55 4.06 12.37
CA ARG A 58 5.14 5.33 11.72
C ARG A 58 5.56 6.54 12.54
N ALA A 59 5.33 6.50 13.86
CA ALA A 59 5.67 7.60 14.77
C ALA A 59 7.18 7.88 14.81
N VAL A 60 8.01 6.84 14.72
CA VAL A 60 9.48 6.98 14.75
C VAL A 60 10.04 7.46 13.41
N THR A 61 9.50 6.96 12.29
CA THR A 61 10.06 7.25 10.96
C THR A 61 9.53 8.56 10.37
N GLY A 62 8.30 8.97 10.71
CA GLY A 62 7.62 10.10 10.07
C GLY A 62 7.36 9.89 8.57
N MET A 63 7.61 8.69 8.04
CA MET A 63 7.59 8.41 6.61
C MET A 63 6.16 8.30 6.06
N PHE A 64 5.22 7.85 6.90
CA PHE A 64 3.81 7.77 6.56
C PHE A 64 2.97 8.49 7.60
N GLY A 65 1.88 9.10 7.14
CA GLY A 65 0.82 9.57 8.04
C GLY A 65 0.15 8.42 8.80
N PRO A 66 -0.70 8.75 9.79
CA PRO A 66 -1.50 7.74 10.48
C PRO A 66 -2.38 6.99 9.50
N SER A 67 -2.52 5.67 9.72
CA SER A 67 -3.49 4.88 8.98
C SER A 67 -4.91 5.42 9.20
N LYS A 68 -5.79 5.18 8.23
CA LYS A 68 -7.20 5.53 8.30
C LYS A 68 -8.03 4.28 8.53
N PRO A 69 -9.18 4.40 9.23
CA PRO A 69 -10.10 3.28 9.34
C PRO A 69 -10.67 2.92 7.97
N ALA A 70 -10.82 1.62 7.73
CA ALA A 70 -11.54 1.06 6.60
C ALA A 70 -12.47 -0.04 7.14
N ALA A 71 -13.62 -0.24 6.50
CA ALA A 71 -14.50 -1.35 6.85
C ALA A 71 -13.82 -2.68 6.52
N ASP A 72 -14.08 -3.71 7.31
CA ASP A 72 -13.45 -5.02 7.12
C ASP A 72 -13.83 -5.68 5.80
N ASP A 73 -15.03 -5.36 5.29
CA ASP A 73 -15.58 -5.79 4.00
C ASP A 73 -15.30 -4.81 2.85
N ALA A 74 -14.56 -3.72 3.10
CA ALA A 74 -14.16 -2.81 2.04
C ALA A 74 -13.24 -3.51 1.02
N PRO A 75 -13.27 -3.11 -0.26
CA PRO A 75 -12.35 -3.62 -1.26
C PRO A 75 -10.90 -3.58 -0.80
N ALA A 76 -10.11 -4.57 -1.19
CA ALA A 76 -8.71 -4.69 -0.74
C ALA A 76 -7.87 -3.45 -1.08
N ALA A 77 -8.12 -2.82 -2.23
CA ALA A 77 -7.47 -1.57 -2.63
C ALA A 77 -7.80 -0.42 -1.68
N ASP A 78 -9.07 -0.27 -1.27
CA ASP A 78 -9.52 0.76 -0.31
C ASP A 78 -8.87 0.54 1.07
N ARG A 79 -8.80 -0.71 1.53
CA ARG A 79 -8.14 -1.06 2.80
C ARG A 79 -6.64 -0.77 2.76
N LEU A 80 -5.97 -1.09 1.66
CA LEU A 80 -4.55 -0.79 1.46
C LEU A 80 -4.31 0.72 1.41
N ALA A 81 -5.13 1.47 0.67
CA ALA A 81 -5.04 2.93 0.59
C ALA A 81 -5.23 3.59 1.95
N ALA A 82 -6.24 3.16 2.71
CA ALA A 82 -6.50 3.62 4.07
C ALA A 82 -5.33 3.32 5.01
N TYR A 83 -4.73 2.13 4.92
CA TYR A 83 -3.51 1.79 5.67
C TYR A 83 -2.37 2.78 5.40
N PHE A 84 -2.23 3.28 4.17
CA PHE A 84 -1.26 4.31 3.80
C PHE A 84 -1.78 5.76 3.95
N GLY A 85 -2.84 5.96 4.73
CA GLY A 85 -3.29 7.28 5.17
C GLY A 85 -4.25 8.00 4.22
N ARG A 86 -4.66 7.36 3.12
CA ARG A 86 -5.55 7.96 2.11
C ARG A 86 -7.01 7.94 2.57
N THR A 87 -7.78 8.89 2.04
CA THR A 87 -9.22 9.03 2.26
C THR A 87 -9.88 9.34 0.93
N GLY A 88 -11.03 8.74 0.64
CA GLY A 88 -11.76 8.94 -0.61
C GLY A 88 -13.11 8.28 -0.60
#